data_AF-A0A7X6P3D9-F1
#
_entry.id   AF-A0A7X6P3D9-F1
#
_cell.length_a   1.000
_cell.length_b   1.000
_cell.length_c   1.000
_cell.angle_alpha   90.00
_cell.angle_beta   90.00
_cell.angle_gamma   90.00
#
_symmetry.space_group_name_H-M   'P 1'
#
loop_
_entity.id
_entity.type
_entity.pdbx_description
1 polymer ?
#
loop_
_entity_poly.entity_id
_entity_poly.type
_entity_poly.pdbx_seq_one_letter_code
_entity_poly.pdbx_strand_id
1 'polypeptide(L)'
;RWSLLHQQSAIAHLDGDLDTSERLAGEALAVFGGVSPSRALASFSGQLLILRVASGRVDELADAAQQLVNEQPGVPAWRAALALCLAKHEPERAAELVQSSLIDTPDDFTWLAAHVIGARAAAIVGRQRTVREFIARLDPYSGLVCWQGTCSYGPVDLVLAMLSSRLGMDHAAQRYTRRAIAQSEQLGAPVFAEELVRWNSRHTEIADKTQG
;
A
#
# COMPACT_ATOMS: atom_id res chain seq x y z
N ARG A 1 12.68 -23.64 0.29
CA ARG A 1 13.48 -22.66 -0.50
C ARG A 1 12.64 -21.47 -0.92
N TRP A 2 11.55 -21.65 -1.68
CA TRP A 2 10.61 -20.58 -2.04
C TRP A 2 10.18 -19.69 -0.86
N SER A 3 9.69 -20.29 0.23
CA SER A 3 9.24 -19.52 1.40
C SER A 3 10.33 -18.68 2.06
N LEU A 4 11.55 -19.20 2.11
CA LEU A 4 12.69 -18.48 2.67
C LEU A 4 13.02 -17.24 1.83
N LEU A 5 13.05 -17.39 0.50
CA LEU A 5 13.39 -16.29 -0.41
C LEU A 5 12.39 -15.14 -0.31
N HIS A 6 11.09 -15.42 -0.31
CA HIS A 6 10.12 -14.33 -0.18
C HIS A 6 10.14 -13.69 1.21
N GLN A 7 10.46 -14.42 2.28
CA GLN A 7 10.66 -13.82 3.61
C GLN A 7 11.90 -12.93 3.66
N GLN A 8 13.02 -13.36 3.06
CA GLN A 8 14.23 -12.54 2.95
C GLN A 8 13.99 -11.30 2.10
N SER A 9 13.22 -11.43 1.01
CA SER A 9 12.78 -10.28 0.21
C SER A 9 11.97 -9.29 1.04
N ALA A 10 11.04 -9.77 1.88
CA ALA A 10 10.25 -8.91 2.75
C ALA A 10 11.11 -8.15 3.76
N ILE A 11 12.09 -8.82 4.38
CA ILE A 11 13.03 -8.20 5.33
C ILE A 11 13.88 -7.13 4.61
N ALA A 12 14.45 -7.44 3.44
CA ALA A 12 15.22 -6.48 2.66
C ALA A 12 14.40 -5.24 2.30
N HIS A 13 13.11 -5.39 1.97
CA HIS A 13 12.22 -4.25 1.77
C HIS A 13 12.04 -3.42 3.04
N LEU A 14 11.85 -4.05 4.21
CA LEU A 14 11.74 -3.32 5.48
C LEU A 14 13.01 -2.51 5.73
N ASP A 15 14.18 -3.12 5.53
CA ASP A 15 15.50 -2.48 5.70
C ASP A 15 15.78 -1.36 4.68
N GLY A 16 14.93 -1.20 3.66
CA GLY A 16 15.09 -0.21 2.58
C GLY A 16 16.01 -0.67 1.43
N ASP A 17 16.51 -1.91 1.46
CA ASP A 17 17.28 -2.51 0.37
C ASP A 17 16.33 -3.07 -0.71
N LEU A 18 15.80 -2.15 -1.52
CA LEU A 18 14.81 -2.46 -2.55
C LEU A 18 15.39 -3.36 -3.65
N ASP A 19 16.68 -3.21 -3.99
CA ASP A 19 17.35 -4.00 -5.04
C ASP A 19 17.49 -5.46 -4.61
N THR A 20 17.97 -5.71 -3.39
CA THR A 20 18.03 -7.06 -2.82
C THR A 20 16.63 -7.66 -2.70
N SER A 21 15.65 -6.86 -2.27
CA SER A 21 14.27 -7.33 -2.16
C SER A 21 13.69 -7.78 -3.50
N GLU A 22 13.85 -6.98 -4.57
CA GLU A 22 13.35 -7.30 -5.91
C GLU A 22 14.02 -8.55 -6.48
N ARG A 23 15.35 -8.65 -6.36
CA ARG A 23 16.10 -9.84 -6.80
C ARG A 23 15.60 -11.10 -6.09
N LEU A 24 15.45 -11.07 -4.77
CA LEU A 24 14.99 -12.23 -3.99
C LEU A 24 13.54 -12.62 -4.30
N ALA A 25 12.66 -11.63 -4.54
CA ALA A 25 11.29 -11.89 -4.99
C ALA A 25 11.27 -12.59 -6.36
N GLY A 26 12.10 -12.13 -7.31
CA GLY A 26 12.26 -12.75 -8.62
C GLY A 26 12.83 -14.18 -8.54
N GLU A 27 13.83 -14.40 -7.69
CA GLU A 27 14.37 -15.74 -7.42
C GLU A 27 13.32 -16.67 -6.82
N ALA A 28 12.48 -16.17 -5.90
CA ALA A 28 11.36 -16.94 -5.37
C ALA A 28 10.41 -17.35 -6.50
N LEU A 29 10.02 -16.41 -7.38
CA LEU A 29 9.16 -16.71 -8.53
C LEU A 29 9.77 -17.72 -9.51
N ALA A 30 11.09 -17.87 -9.57
CA ALA A 30 11.74 -18.87 -10.42
C ALA A 30 11.75 -20.30 -9.82
N VAL A 31 11.58 -20.45 -8.50
CA VAL A 31 11.82 -21.74 -7.78
C VAL A 31 10.61 -22.25 -6.99
N PHE A 32 9.39 -21.79 -7.28
CA PHE A 32 8.17 -22.12 -6.53
C PHE A 32 7.72 -23.59 -6.59
N GLY A 33 8.52 -24.51 -7.15
CA GLY A 33 8.17 -25.92 -7.34
C GLY A 33 7.47 -26.55 -6.13
N GLY A 34 6.26 -27.09 -6.34
CA GLY A 34 5.38 -27.63 -5.30
C GLY A 34 4.33 -26.65 -4.76
N VAL A 35 4.39 -25.36 -5.12
CA VAL A 35 3.37 -24.33 -4.82
C VAL A 35 2.52 -24.09 -6.07
N SER A 36 1.25 -23.68 -5.91
CA SER A 36 0.43 -23.31 -7.07
C SER A 36 1.03 -22.08 -7.78
N PRO A 37 1.04 -22.05 -9.13
CA PRO A 37 1.51 -20.88 -9.88
C PRO A 37 0.78 -19.59 -9.50
N SER A 38 -0.54 -19.67 -9.27
CA SER A 38 -1.36 -18.52 -8.85
C SER A 38 -0.92 -17.93 -7.50
N ARG A 39 -0.56 -18.77 -6.53
CA ARG A 39 -0.06 -18.32 -5.22
C ARG A 39 1.34 -17.71 -5.35
N ALA A 40 2.21 -18.33 -6.15
CA ALA A 40 3.55 -17.80 -6.40
C ALA A 40 3.47 -16.41 -7.05
N LEU A 41 2.61 -16.25 -8.07
CA LEU A 41 2.37 -14.98 -8.74
C LEU A 41 1.77 -13.94 -7.79
N ALA A 42 0.74 -14.28 -7.03
CA ALA A 42 0.14 -13.35 -6.05
C ALA A 42 1.16 -12.87 -5.01
N SER A 43 2.05 -13.77 -4.55
CA SER A 43 3.12 -13.43 -3.61
C SER A 43 4.11 -12.45 -4.20
N PHE A 44 4.59 -12.72 -5.42
CA PHE A 44 5.50 -11.84 -6.15
C PHE A 44 4.86 -10.48 -6.45
N SER A 45 3.61 -10.45 -6.91
CA SER A 45 2.89 -9.22 -7.23
C SER A 45 2.69 -8.32 -6.01
N GLY A 46 2.39 -8.90 -4.84
CA GLY A 46 2.32 -8.15 -3.59
C GLY A 46 3.66 -7.53 -3.19
N GLN A 47 4.76 -8.26 -3.36
CA GLN A 47 6.11 -7.76 -3.11
C GLN A 47 6.51 -6.67 -4.10
N LEU A 48 6.25 -6.86 -5.40
CA LEU A 48 6.55 -5.86 -6.40
C LEU A 48 5.76 -4.56 -6.18
N LEU A 49 4.50 -4.66 -5.73
CA LEU A 49 3.67 -3.51 -5.40
C LEU A 49 4.31 -2.63 -4.32
N ILE A 50 4.72 -3.20 -3.20
CA ILE A 50 5.34 -2.43 -2.09
C ILE A 50 6.69 -1.83 -2.51
N LEU A 51 7.46 -2.52 -3.35
CA LEU A 51 8.71 -1.99 -3.89
C LEU A 51 8.49 -0.76 -4.76
N ARG A 52 7.47 -0.80 -5.62
CA ARG A 52 7.13 0.34 -6.49
C ARG A 52 6.46 1.48 -5.72
N VAL A 53 5.74 1.19 -4.62
CA VAL A 53 5.29 2.23 -3.68
C VAL A 53 6.50 2.91 -3.02
N ALA A 54 7.45 2.12 -2.50
CA ALA A 54 8.66 2.62 -1.86
C ALA A 54 9.52 3.47 -2.81
N SER A 55 9.68 3.06 -4.07
CA SER A 55 10.43 3.82 -5.07
C SER A 55 9.62 4.97 -5.70
N GLY A 56 8.33 5.12 -5.36
CA GLY A 56 7.45 6.15 -5.93
C GLY A 56 7.05 5.94 -7.40
N ARG A 57 7.17 4.70 -7.90
CA ARG A 57 6.97 4.26 -9.30
C ARG A 57 5.77 3.29 -9.45
N VAL A 58 4.78 3.41 -8.57
CA VAL A 58 3.64 2.47 -8.50
C VAL A 58 2.79 2.45 -9.79
N ASP A 59 2.80 3.54 -10.55
CA ASP A 59 2.10 3.67 -11.83
C ASP A 59 2.61 2.72 -12.92
N GLU A 60 3.86 2.25 -12.83
CA GLU A 60 4.41 1.22 -13.75
C GLU A 60 3.65 -0.11 -13.69
N LEU A 61 2.89 -0.34 -12.61
CA LEU A 61 2.17 -1.60 -12.40
C LEU A 61 0.72 -1.56 -12.90
N ALA A 62 0.25 -0.47 -13.53
CA ALA A 62 -1.16 -0.32 -13.91
C ALA A 62 -1.68 -1.48 -14.79
N ASP A 63 -0.95 -1.84 -15.85
CA ASP A 63 -1.36 -2.92 -16.76
C ASP A 63 -1.35 -4.29 -16.06
N ALA A 64 -0.31 -4.58 -15.28
CA ALA A 64 -0.20 -5.82 -14.52
C ALA A 64 -1.29 -5.95 -13.45
N ALA A 65 -1.59 -4.86 -12.74
CA ALA A 65 -2.68 -4.82 -11.75
C ALA A 65 -4.05 -5.02 -12.43
N GLN A 66 -4.26 -4.45 -13.62
CA GLN A 66 -5.49 -4.65 -14.38
C GLN A 66 -5.66 -6.10 -14.81
N GLN A 67 -4.58 -6.76 -15.23
CA GLN A 67 -4.60 -8.19 -15.54
C GLN A 67 -4.98 -9.02 -14.31
N LEU A 68 -4.39 -8.74 -13.13
CA LEU A 68 -4.72 -9.45 -11.89
C LEU A 68 -6.17 -9.26 -11.45
N VAL A 69 -6.75 -8.06 -11.64
CA VAL A 69 -8.18 -7.84 -11.39
C VAL A 69 -9.06 -8.73 -12.28
N ASN A 70 -8.68 -8.91 -13.54
CA ASN A 70 -9.43 -9.73 -14.50
C ASN A 70 -9.28 -11.23 -14.23
N GLU A 71 -8.08 -11.68 -13.88
CA GLU A 71 -7.77 -13.10 -13.63
C GLU A 71 -8.22 -13.56 -12.23
N GLN A 72 -8.22 -12.66 -11.24
CA GLN A 72 -8.49 -12.96 -9.84
C GLN A 72 -9.52 -11.98 -9.25
N PRO A 73 -10.75 -11.89 -9.79
CA PRO A 73 -11.75 -10.91 -9.36
C PRO A 73 -12.22 -11.12 -7.91
N GLY A 74 -11.99 -12.31 -7.34
CA GLY A 74 -12.29 -12.62 -5.94
C GLY A 74 -11.28 -12.09 -4.92
N VAL A 75 -10.19 -11.45 -5.36
CA VAL A 75 -9.16 -10.86 -4.48
C VAL A 75 -9.27 -9.33 -4.50
N PRO A 76 -9.90 -8.71 -3.49
CA PRO A 76 -10.18 -7.27 -3.49
C PRO A 76 -8.93 -6.39 -3.49
N ALA A 77 -7.83 -6.90 -2.92
CA ALA A 77 -6.55 -6.21 -2.89
C ALA A 77 -6.05 -5.82 -4.29
N TRP A 78 -6.40 -6.56 -5.34
CA TRP A 78 -6.02 -6.19 -6.72
C TRP A 78 -6.77 -4.97 -7.23
N ARG A 79 -8.04 -4.77 -6.84
CA ARG A 79 -8.77 -3.53 -7.16
C ARG A 79 -8.16 -2.34 -6.44
N ALA A 80 -7.80 -2.50 -5.17
CA ALA A 80 -7.10 -1.47 -4.39
C ALA A 80 -5.73 -1.13 -5.00
N ALA A 81 -4.96 -2.13 -5.42
CA ALA A 81 -3.67 -1.95 -6.09
C ALA A 81 -3.82 -1.21 -7.41
N LEU A 82 -4.78 -1.61 -8.26
CA LEU A 82 -5.08 -0.92 -9.51
C LEU A 82 -5.50 0.52 -9.27
N ALA A 83 -6.35 0.77 -8.27
CA ALA A 83 -6.75 2.12 -7.90
C ALA A 83 -5.54 3.01 -7.55
N LEU A 84 -4.57 2.45 -6.81
CA LEU A 84 -3.34 3.17 -6.45
C LEU A 84 -2.46 3.45 -7.67
N CYS A 85 -2.31 2.49 -8.59
CA CYS A 85 -1.54 2.66 -9.82
C CYS A 85 -2.13 3.76 -10.71
N LEU A 86 -3.47 3.83 -10.79
CA LEU A 86 -4.19 4.78 -11.65
C LEU A 86 -4.37 6.17 -11.01
N ALA A 87 -4.19 6.31 -9.70
CA ALA A 87 -4.58 7.50 -8.93
C ALA A 87 -4.04 8.84 -9.48
N LYS A 88 -2.87 8.83 -10.12
CA LYS A 88 -2.26 10.06 -10.68
C LYS A 88 -2.71 10.37 -12.11
N HIS A 89 -3.04 9.35 -12.90
CA HIS A 89 -3.20 9.47 -14.36
C HIS A 89 -4.66 9.31 -14.80
N GLU A 90 -5.45 8.54 -14.05
CA GLU A 90 -6.88 8.30 -14.29
C GLU A 90 -7.69 8.44 -12.97
N PRO A 91 -7.76 9.65 -12.38
CA PRO A 91 -8.24 9.84 -11.01
C PRO A 91 -9.72 9.46 -10.80
N GLU A 92 -10.59 9.67 -11.79
CA GLU A 92 -12.01 9.31 -11.70
C GLU A 92 -12.20 7.79 -11.62
N ARG A 93 -11.56 7.04 -12.51
CA ARG A 93 -11.56 5.58 -12.51
C ARG A 93 -10.92 5.03 -11.24
N ALA A 94 -9.83 5.64 -10.78
CA ALA A 94 -9.22 5.28 -9.50
C ALA A 94 -10.20 5.50 -8.34
N ALA A 95 -10.96 6.60 -8.30
CA ALA A 95 -11.94 6.86 -7.25
C ALA A 95 -13.09 5.85 -7.23
N GLU A 96 -13.55 5.39 -8.40
CA GLU A 96 -14.52 4.29 -8.52
C GLU A 96 -13.96 2.97 -7.96
N LEU A 97 -12.72 2.63 -8.30
CA LEU A 97 -12.04 1.44 -7.80
C LEU A 97 -11.81 1.50 -6.28
N VAL A 98 -11.45 2.68 -5.75
CA VAL A 98 -11.36 2.91 -4.29
C VAL A 98 -12.69 2.60 -3.62
N GLN A 99 -13.81 3.11 -4.16
CA GLN A 99 -15.13 2.87 -3.58
C GLN A 99 -15.52 1.38 -3.63
N SER A 100 -15.29 0.69 -4.75
CA SER A 100 -15.58 -0.74 -4.85
C SER A 100 -14.72 -1.58 -3.89
N SER A 101 -13.44 -1.19 -3.68
CA SER A 101 -12.54 -1.89 -2.76
C SER A 101 -12.98 -1.83 -1.28
N LEU A 102 -13.85 -0.88 -0.89
CA LEU A 102 -14.42 -0.84 0.45
C LEU A 102 -15.60 -1.80 0.63
N ILE A 103 -16.45 -1.93 -0.38
CA ILE A 103 -17.75 -2.62 -0.22
C ILE A 103 -17.59 -4.14 -0.39
N ASP A 104 -16.73 -4.55 -1.32
CA ASP A 104 -16.61 -5.94 -1.75
C ASP A 104 -15.35 -6.63 -1.17
N THR A 105 -14.99 -6.31 0.09
CA THR A 105 -13.83 -6.94 0.75
C THR A 105 -14.27 -7.97 1.78
N PRO A 106 -14.00 -9.28 1.55
CA PRO A 106 -14.25 -10.32 2.54
C PRO A 106 -13.46 -10.10 3.82
N ASP A 107 -14.02 -10.52 4.95
CA ASP A 107 -13.33 -10.56 6.26
C ASP A 107 -12.35 -11.74 6.31
N ASP A 108 -11.32 -11.70 5.45
CA ASP A 108 -10.25 -12.70 5.40
C ASP A 108 -8.87 -12.06 5.68
N PHE A 109 -7.81 -12.87 5.60
CA PHE A 109 -6.45 -12.43 5.90
C PHE A 109 -5.90 -11.35 4.94
N THR A 110 -6.57 -11.10 3.81
CA THR A 110 -6.22 -10.04 2.85
C THR A 110 -6.91 -8.71 3.15
N TRP A 111 -7.90 -8.70 4.03
CA TRP A 111 -8.72 -7.53 4.36
C TRP A 111 -7.88 -6.30 4.69
N LEU A 112 -6.90 -6.44 5.60
CA LEU A 112 -6.10 -5.31 6.06
C LEU A 112 -5.19 -4.78 4.94
N ALA A 113 -4.64 -5.67 4.12
CA ALA A 113 -3.83 -5.27 2.97
C ALA A 113 -4.67 -4.49 1.95
N ALA A 114 -5.86 -4.99 1.60
CA ALA A 114 -6.77 -4.29 0.70
C ALA A 114 -7.11 -2.88 1.23
N HIS A 115 -7.38 -2.75 2.52
CA HIS A 115 -7.70 -1.45 3.13
C HIS A 115 -6.50 -0.51 3.20
N VAL A 116 -5.31 -1.01 3.52
CA VAL A 116 -4.09 -0.20 3.60
C VAL A 116 -3.61 0.24 2.21
N ILE A 117 -3.73 -0.61 1.18
CA ILE A 117 -3.45 -0.21 -0.21
C ILE A 117 -4.51 0.79 -0.70
N GLY A 118 -5.79 0.46 -0.50
CA GLY A 118 -6.91 1.30 -0.93
C GLY A 118 -6.91 2.67 -0.25
N ALA A 119 -6.49 2.75 1.01
CA ALA A 119 -6.34 3.99 1.75
C ALA A 119 -5.28 4.92 1.13
N ARG A 120 -4.17 4.38 0.61
CA ARG A 120 -3.18 5.20 -0.14
C ARG A 120 -3.81 5.83 -1.37
N ALA A 121 -4.58 5.06 -2.14
CA ALA A 121 -5.30 5.57 -3.30
C ALA A 121 -6.37 6.60 -2.88
N ALA A 122 -7.14 6.30 -1.83
CA ALA A 122 -8.17 7.18 -1.29
C ALA A 122 -7.60 8.52 -0.77
N ALA A 123 -6.39 8.51 -0.21
CA ALA A 123 -5.73 9.75 0.20
C ALA A 123 -5.43 10.67 -1.00
N ILE A 124 -5.25 10.12 -2.21
CA ILE A 124 -4.98 10.88 -3.44
C ILE A 124 -6.30 11.32 -4.11
N VAL A 125 -7.19 10.36 -4.40
CA VAL A 125 -8.38 10.58 -5.26
C VAL A 125 -9.71 10.43 -4.53
N GLY A 126 -9.70 9.97 -3.28
CA GLY A 126 -10.92 9.65 -2.54
C GLY A 126 -11.79 10.87 -2.27
N ARG A 127 -13.11 10.69 -2.41
CA ARG A 127 -14.13 11.66 -1.97
C ARG A 127 -14.22 11.67 -0.45
N GLN A 128 -14.61 12.82 0.13
CA GLN A 128 -14.66 13.02 1.58
C GLN A 128 -15.39 11.90 2.35
N ARG A 129 -16.53 11.42 1.82
CA ARG A 129 -17.27 10.30 2.44
C ARG A 129 -16.44 9.02 2.46
N THR A 130 -15.90 8.62 1.32
CA THR A 130 -15.07 7.41 1.15
C THR A 130 -13.83 7.46 2.03
N VAL A 131 -13.16 8.61 2.12
CA VAL A 131 -11.98 8.81 3.00
C VAL A 131 -12.35 8.63 4.48
N ARG A 132 -13.51 9.16 4.92
CA ARG A 132 -14.01 8.94 6.29
C ARG A 132 -14.34 7.48 6.58
N GLU A 133 -14.89 6.76 5.60
CA GLU A 133 -15.18 5.33 5.72
C GLU A 133 -13.88 4.51 5.88
N PHE A 134 -12.82 4.81 5.12
CA PHE A 134 -11.51 4.20 5.35
C PHE A 134 -10.95 4.48 6.75
N ILE A 135 -11.00 5.74 7.20
CA ILE A 135 -10.55 6.11 8.56
C ILE A 135 -11.32 5.28 9.60
N ALA A 136 -12.65 5.25 9.53
CA ALA A 136 -13.47 4.54 10.50
C ALA A 136 -13.17 3.03 10.57
N ARG A 137 -12.86 2.41 9.42
CA ARG A 137 -12.51 0.98 9.35
C ARG A 137 -11.09 0.69 9.83
N LEU A 138 -10.14 1.59 9.60
CA LEU A 138 -8.73 1.39 9.92
C LEU A 138 -8.36 1.86 11.34
N ASP A 139 -9.09 2.81 11.92
CA ASP A 139 -8.80 3.35 13.26
C ASP A 139 -8.74 2.29 14.36
N PRO A 140 -9.60 1.24 14.39
CA PRO A 140 -9.46 0.14 15.35
C PRO A 140 -8.13 -0.62 15.29
N TYR A 141 -7.40 -0.51 14.18
CA TYR A 141 -6.10 -1.14 13.95
C TYR A 141 -4.93 -0.14 14.07
N SER A 142 -5.18 1.09 14.52
CA SER A 142 -4.13 2.05 14.87
C SER A 142 -3.13 1.44 15.86
N GLY A 143 -1.83 1.70 15.67
CA GLY A 143 -0.75 1.05 16.42
C GLY A 143 -0.38 -0.37 15.95
N LEU A 144 -1.05 -0.92 14.95
CA LEU A 144 -0.65 -2.17 14.30
C LEU A 144 0.07 -1.93 12.97
N VAL A 145 0.71 -2.99 12.48
CA VAL A 145 1.45 -3.02 11.22
C VAL A 145 0.86 -4.12 10.34
N CYS A 146 0.56 -3.78 9.09
CA CYS A 146 -0.01 -4.72 8.14
C CYS A 146 1.06 -5.71 7.68
N TRP A 147 0.86 -7.00 7.98
CA TRP A 147 1.66 -8.11 7.46
C TRP A 147 0.77 -9.08 6.70
N GLN A 148 1.02 -9.25 5.40
CA GLN A 148 0.20 -10.09 4.52
C GLN A 148 0.91 -11.40 4.17
N GLY A 149 1.61 -12.00 5.14
CA GLY A 149 2.29 -13.28 4.99
C GLY A 149 3.59 -13.24 4.18
N THR A 150 3.61 -12.54 3.04
CA THR A 150 4.78 -12.43 2.14
C THR A 150 5.47 -11.08 2.16
N CYS A 151 4.81 -10.04 2.64
CA CYS A 151 5.35 -8.69 2.76
C CYS A 151 4.56 -7.86 3.78
N SER A 152 5.05 -6.65 4.06
CA SER A 152 4.35 -5.65 4.87
C SER A 152 3.93 -4.46 4.01
N TYR A 153 2.71 -3.99 4.22
CA TYR A 153 2.21 -2.72 3.65
C TYR A 153 2.38 -1.53 4.61
N GLY A 154 3.09 -1.75 5.72
CA GLY A 154 3.47 -0.74 6.69
C GLY A 154 2.50 -0.54 7.84
N PRO A 155 2.81 0.42 8.72
CA PRO A 155 1.96 0.81 9.84
C PRO A 155 0.58 1.26 9.36
N VAL A 156 -0.48 0.87 10.06
CA VAL A 156 -1.84 1.38 9.76
C VAL A 156 -1.90 2.90 9.98
N ASP A 157 -1.16 3.39 10.97
CA ASP A 157 -1.06 4.82 11.28
C ASP A 157 -0.47 5.63 10.11
N LEU A 158 0.31 5.01 9.20
CA LEU A 158 0.83 5.70 8.01
C LEU A 158 -0.31 6.16 7.11
N VAL A 159 -1.24 5.26 6.79
CA VAL A 159 -2.36 5.59 5.90
C VAL A 159 -3.43 6.40 6.61
N LEU A 160 -3.62 6.24 7.93
CA LEU A 160 -4.48 7.13 8.73
C LEU A 160 -3.97 8.58 8.72
N ALA A 161 -2.65 8.79 8.73
CA ALA A 161 -2.06 10.11 8.58
C ALA A 161 -2.38 10.71 7.20
N MET A 162 -2.18 9.95 6.12
CA MET A 162 -2.48 10.39 4.75
C MET A 162 -3.96 10.75 4.56
N LEU A 163 -4.87 9.89 5.04
CA LEU A 163 -6.32 10.11 4.95
C LEU A 163 -6.76 11.33 5.77
N SER A 164 -6.22 11.50 6.98
CA SER A 164 -6.51 12.65 7.84
C SER A 164 -6.03 13.96 7.19
N SER A 165 -4.84 13.93 6.59
CA SER A 165 -4.30 15.06 5.81
C SER A 165 -5.20 15.41 4.63
N ARG A 166 -5.72 14.41 3.89
CA ARG A 166 -6.67 14.61 2.79
C ARG A 166 -7.96 15.31 3.24
N LEU A 167 -8.39 15.12 4.49
CA LEU A 167 -9.56 15.79 5.07
C LEU A 167 -9.25 17.13 5.75
N GLY A 168 -7.99 17.59 5.75
CA GLY A 168 -7.56 18.80 6.48
C GLY A 168 -7.64 18.64 8.00
N MET A 169 -7.55 17.41 8.52
CA MET A 169 -7.59 17.11 9.96
C MET A 169 -6.17 17.14 10.55
N ASP A 170 -5.55 18.32 10.57
CA ASP A 170 -4.11 18.47 10.83
C ASP A 170 -3.63 17.85 12.15
N HIS A 171 -4.38 18.04 13.24
CA HIS A 171 -4.02 17.44 14.53
C HIS A 171 -4.05 15.90 14.50
N ALA A 172 -5.04 15.32 13.82
CA ALA A 172 -5.15 13.87 13.67
C ALA A 172 -4.02 13.36 12.76
N ALA A 173 -3.78 14.03 11.62
CA ALA A 173 -2.71 13.70 10.70
C ALA A 173 -1.35 13.68 11.41
N GLN A 174 -1.01 14.73 12.14
CA GLN A 174 0.24 14.82 12.90
C GLN A 174 0.37 13.73 13.98
N ARG A 175 -0.74 13.39 14.67
CA ARG A 175 -0.75 12.31 15.66
C ARG A 175 -0.42 10.97 15.02
N TYR A 176 -1.08 10.63 13.92
CA TYR A 176 -0.84 9.37 13.21
C TYR A 176 0.55 9.33 12.56
N THR A 177 1.04 10.46 12.01
CA THR A 177 2.42 10.55 11.49
C THR A 177 3.45 10.21 12.57
N ARG A 178 3.33 10.79 13.78
CA ARG A 178 4.25 10.50 14.88
C ARG A 178 4.24 9.02 15.28
N ARG A 179 3.06 8.40 15.32
CA ARG A 179 2.93 6.97 15.65
C ARG A 179 3.53 6.09 14.57
N ALA A 180 3.24 6.37 13.31
CA ALA A 180 3.78 5.63 12.18
C ALA A 180 5.32 5.68 12.16
N ILE A 181 5.92 6.85 12.38
CA ILE A 181 7.38 6.99 12.50
C ILE A 181 7.93 6.15 13.66
N ALA A 182 7.34 6.27 14.85
CA ALA A 182 7.79 5.50 16.01
C ALA A 182 7.69 3.97 15.78
N GLN A 183 6.64 3.51 15.10
CA GLN A 183 6.49 2.10 14.72
C GLN A 183 7.54 1.67 13.69
N SER A 184 7.81 2.51 12.68
CA SER A 184 8.86 2.27 11.70
C SER A 184 10.24 2.16 12.35
N GLU A 185 10.56 3.05 13.29
CA GLU A 185 11.81 3.02 14.05
C GLU A 185 11.92 1.75 14.91
N GLN A 186 10.86 1.39 15.63
CA GLN A 186 10.83 0.18 16.46
C GLN A 186 11.02 -1.10 15.63
N LEU A 187 10.52 -1.12 14.39
CA LEU A 187 10.68 -2.23 13.46
C LEU A 187 12.03 -2.24 12.74
N GLY A 188 12.81 -1.16 12.81
CA GLY A 188 13.96 -0.98 11.92
C GLY A 188 13.56 -0.89 10.44
N ALA A 189 12.36 -0.36 10.15
CA ALA A 189 11.77 -0.34 8.82
C ALA A 189 11.72 1.10 8.24
N PRO A 190 12.87 1.70 7.85
CA PRO A 190 12.95 3.09 7.39
C PRO A 190 12.07 3.39 6.17
N VAL A 191 11.82 2.40 5.31
CA VAL A 191 11.05 2.54 4.06
C VAL A 191 9.69 3.23 4.24
N PHE A 192 9.03 3.01 5.39
CA PHE A 192 7.73 3.59 5.70
C PHE A 192 7.81 5.03 6.22
N ALA A 193 8.87 5.38 6.96
CA ALA A 193 9.11 6.76 7.37
C ALA A 193 9.46 7.63 6.16
N GLU A 194 10.27 7.10 5.25
CA GLU A 194 10.59 7.76 3.98
C GLU A 194 9.34 7.96 3.10
N GLU A 195 8.40 7.00 3.10
CA GLU A 195 7.13 7.16 2.39
C GLU A 195 6.33 8.37 2.91
N LEU A 196 6.27 8.57 4.23
CA LEU A 196 5.63 9.73 4.84
C LEU A 196 6.34 11.04 4.49
N VAL A 197 7.68 11.05 4.46
CA VAL A 197 8.44 12.22 4.02
C VAL A 197 8.07 12.58 2.58
N ARG A 198 8.11 11.60 1.66
CA ARG A 198 7.72 11.80 0.26
C ARG A 198 6.27 12.28 0.12
N TRP A 199 5.36 11.76 0.94
CA TRP A 199 3.97 12.19 0.96
C TRP A 199 3.82 13.66 1.37
N ASN A 200 4.47 14.07 2.45
CA ASN A 200 4.37 15.42 2.99
C ASN A 200 5.00 16.45 2.02
N SER A 201 6.16 16.14 1.43
CA SER A 201 6.82 17.04 0.46
C SER A 201 5.93 17.38 -0.73
N ARG A 202 5.13 16.41 -1.23
CA ARG A 202 4.18 16.64 -2.34
C ARG A 202 3.03 17.59 -1.98
N HIS A 203 2.63 17.64 -0.72
CA HIS A 203 1.50 18.48 -0.28
C HIS A 203 1.93 19.92 0.01
N THR A 204 3.18 20.13 0.42
CA THR A 204 3.75 21.48 0.57
C THR A 204 3.89 22.18 -0.79
N GLU A 205 4.36 21.48 -1.83
CA GLU A 205 4.49 22.05 -3.18
C GLU A 205 3.15 22.43 -3.84
N ILE A 206 2.05 21.77 -3.49
CA ILE A 206 0.71 22.10 -4.00
C ILE A 206 0.15 23.33 -3.29
N ALA A 207 0.36 23.45 -1.97
CA ALA A 207 -0.11 24.60 -1.19
C ALA A 207 0.55 25.92 -1.62
N ASP A 208 1.83 25.89 -1.98
CA ASP A 208 2.56 27.07 -2.48
C ASP A 208 2.10 27.49 -3.90
N LYS A 209 1.61 26.55 -4.72
CA LYS A 209 1.12 26.84 -6.09
C LYS A 209 -0.31 27.37 -6.15
N THR A 210 -1.12 27.15 -5.12
CA THR A 210 -2.49 27.70 -5.03
C THR A 210 -2.56 29.06 -4.32
N GLN A 211 -1.46 29.55 -3.75
CA GLN A 211 -1.38 30.87 -3.11
C GLN A 211 -0.65 31.93 -3.95
N GLY A 212 -0.18 31.60 -5.15
CA GLY A 212 0.40 32.55 -6.13
C GLY A 212 -0.50 32.76 -7.34
#